data_AF-A0A955GZ69-F1
#
_entry.id   AF-A0A955GZ69-F1
#
_cell.length_a   1.000
_cell.length_b   1.000
_cell.length_c   1.000
_cell.angle_alpha   90.00
_cell.angle_beta   90.00
_cell.angle_gamma   90.00
#
_symmetry.space_group_name_H-M   'P 1'
#
loop_
_entity.id
_entity.type
_entity.pdbx_description
1 polymer ?
#
loop_
_entity_poly.entity_id
_entity_poly.type
_entity_poly.pdbx_seq_one_letter_code
_entity_poly.pdbx_strand_id
1 'polypeptide(L)'
;MKNQHLTMIFILLGAAMFVYSIFLAGNPSLDGDIVACTEEALICPDGSAVGRVGPDCEFAPCPTSESGTSNEKGLCLQNGGVYDDVYKECGGINKAVCEEIGGIFNECASPCRHDQDAQQCILSCELVCEL
;
A
#
# COMPACT_ATOMS: atom_id res chain seq x y z
N MET A 1 28.53 66.93 -1.29
CA MET A 1 28.69 65.98 -0.15
C MET A 1 27.46 65.84 0.75
N LYS A 2 26.52 66.79 0.82
CA LYS A 2 25.34 66.71 1.73
C LYS A 2 24.23 65.76 1.25
N ASN A 3 24.07 65.61 -0.08
CA ASN A 3 23.01 64.76 -0.64
C ASN A 3 23.36 63.26 -0.65
N GLN A 4 24.65 62.90 -0.59
CA GLN A 4 25.07 61.49 -0.51
C GLN A 4 24.65 60.81 0.80
N HIS A 5 24.67 61.55 1.92
CA HIS A 5 24.17 61.03 3.19
C HIS A 5 22.66 60.81 3.16
N LEU A 6 21.92 61.71 2.52
CA LEU A 6 20.48 61.58 2.36
C LEU A 6 20.11 60.38 1.47
N THR A 7 20.83 60.18 0.36
CA THR A 7 20.64 59.02 -0.51
C THR A 7 20.96 57.69 0.19
N MET A 8 22.02 57.62 1.02
CA MET A 8 22.33 56.41 1.78
C MET A 8 21.23 56.05 2.79
N ILE A 9 20.66 57.04 3.48
CA ILE A 9 19.59 56.81 4.46
C ILE A 9 18.35 56.21 3.79
N PHE A 10 17.96 56.73 2.61
CA PHE A 10 16.83 56.17 1.86
C PHE A 10 17.07 54.73 1.39
N ILE A 11 18.29 54.40 0.97
CA ILE A 11 18.64 53.02 0.57
C ILE A 11 18.57 52.08 1.78
N LEU A 12 19.07 52.50 2.94
CA LEU A 12 19.05 51.68 4.15
C LEU A 12 17.62 51.46 4.67
N LEU A 13 16.78 52.50 4.66
CA LEU A 13 15.37 52.37 5.03
C LEU A 13 14.59 51.50 4.04
N GLY A 14 14.85 51.64 2.74
CA GLY A 14 14.24 50.82 1.70
C GLY A 14 14.64 49.34 1.83
N ALA A 15 15.92 49.06 2.06
CA ALA A 15 16.43 47.71 2.27
C ALA A 15 15.86 47.08 3.55
N ALA A 16 15.78 47.85 4.65
CA ALA A 16 15.19 47.37 5.91
C ALA A 16 13.70 47.07 5.76
N MET A 17 12.94 47.93 5.08
CA MET A 17 11.52 47.71 4.78
C MET A 17 11.30 46.49 3.87
N PHE A 18 12.15 46.32 2.86
CA PHE A 18 12.08 45.15 1.96
C PHE A 18 12.37 43.85 2.71
N VAL A 19 13.42 43.81 3.55
CA VAL A 19 13.73 42.66 4.41
C VAL A 19 12.60 42.39 5.40
N TYR A 20 12.03 43.43 6.02
CA TYR A 20 10.89 43.31 6.93
C TYR A 20 9.64 42.75 6.22
N SER A 21 9.38 43.18 4.98
CA SER A 21 8.25 42.68 4.19
C SER A 21 8.41 41.21 3.79
N ILE A 22 9.64 40.77 3.47
CA ILE A 22 9.94 39.35 3.24
C ILE A 22 9.75 38.55 4.52
N PHE A 23 10.19 39.07 5.67
CA PHE A 23 9.99 38.42 6.97
C PHE A 23 8.51 38.29 7.36
N LEU A 24 7.67 39.29 7.06
CA LEU A 24 6.22 39.19 7.30
C LEU A 24 5.53 38.24 6.32
N ALA A 25 5.91 38.25 5.04
CA ALA A 25 5.38 37.35 4.03
C ALA A 25 5.87 35.89 4.19
N GLY A 26 6.89 35.66 5.01
CA GLY A 26 7.51 34.36 5.29
C GLY A 26 6.87 33.56 6.42
N ASN A 27 5.57 33.74 6.70
CA ASN A 27 4.82 32.79 7.52
C ASN A 27 4.06 31.84 6.59
N PRO A 28 4.65 30.70 6.16
CA PRO A 28 3.81 29.62 5.69
C PRO A 28 2.87 29.31 6.86
N SER A 29 1.60 29.67 6.70
CA SER A 29 0.56 29.13 7.55
C SER A 29 0.60 27.65 7.25
N LEU A 30 1.27 26.90 8.11
CA LEU A 30 1.21 25.46 8.15
C LEU A 30 -0.21 25.14 8.65
N ASP A 31 -1.18 25.42 7.80
CA ASP A 31 -2.60 25.15 7.99
C ASP A 31 -2.83 23.66 7.73
N GLY A 32 -2.00 22.84 8.37
CA GLY A 32 -2.35 21.49 8.73
C GLY A 32 -2.78 21.60 10.18
N ASP A 33 -4.07 21.81 10.40
CA ASP A 33 -4.66 21.68 11.73
C ASP A 33 -4.18 20.33 12.26
N ILE A 34 -3.26 20.33 13.23
CA ILE A 34 -2.68 19.10 13.76
C ILE A 34 -3.78 18.49 14.63
N VAL A 35 -4.65 17.72 13.99
CA VAL A 35 -5.73 16.99 14.64
C VAL A 35 -5.12 15.77 15.31
N ALA A 36 -5.02 15.83 16.63
CA ALA A 36 -4.66 14.67 17.44
C ALA A 36 -5.88 13.75 17.60
N CYS A 37 -5.85 12.59 16.96
CA CYS A 37 -6.84 11.53 17.14
C CYS A 37 -6.38 10.51 18.18
N THR A 38 -7.31 9.72 18.71
CA THR A 38 -7.02 8.61 19.62
C THR A 38 -6.29 7.48 18.90
N GLU A 39 -5.39 6.77 19.60
CA GLU A 39 -4.60 5.65 19.06
C GLU A 39 -5.39 4.33 18.98
N GLU A 40 -6.66 4.41 18.57
CA GLU A 40 -7.51 3.23 18.40
C GLU A 40 -7.25 2.59 17.03
N ALA A 41 -7.30 1.26 16.99
CA ALA A 41 -7.20 0.47 15.77
C ALA A 41 -8.51 -0.26 15.48
N LEU A 42 -8.99 -0.16 14.25
CA LEU A 42 -10.03 -1.00 13.70
C LEU A 42 -9.36 -2.19 12.98
N ILE A 43 -9.77 -3.40 13.32
CA ILE A 43 -9.34 -4.62 12.60
C ILE A 43 -10.26 -4.82 11.39
N CYS A 44 -9.66 -4.84 10.22
CA CYS A 44 -10.33 -5.06 8.95
C CYS A 44 -10.60 -6.56 8.70
N PRO A 45 -11.54 -6.92 7.80
CA PRO A 45 -11.85 -8.32 7.48
C PRO A 45 -10.65 -9.11 6.94
N ASP A 46 -9.69 -8.43 6.32
CA ASP A 46 -8.42 -8.99 5.84
C ASP A 46 -7.38 -9.23 6.97
N GLY A 47 -7.69 -8.79 8.19
CA GLY A 47 -6.81 -8.85 9.36
C GLY A 47 -5.85 -7.67 9.51
N SER A 48 -5.84 -6.71 8.58
CA SER A 48 -5.07 -5.47 8.74
C SER A 48 -5.67 -4.56 9.81
N ALA A 49 -4.89 -3.57 10.26
CA ALA A 49 -5.31 -2.60 11.27
C ALA A 49 -5.24 -1.18 10.71
N VAL A 50 -6.33 -0.42 10.85
CA VAL A 50 -6.41 0.98 10.43
C VAL A 50 -6.72 1.88 11.62
N GLY A 51 -6.10 3.06 11.66
CA GLY A 51 -6.29 4.06 12.73
C GLY A 51 -7.30 5.14 12.35
N ARG A 52 -7.52 6.09 13.28
CA ARG A 52 -8.33 7.29 13.03
C ARG A 52 -7.53 8.36 12.28
N VAL A 53 -8.18 9.07 11.37
CA VAL A 53 -7.61 10.15 10.56
C VAL A 53 -8.53 11.38 10.53
N GLY A 54 -7.94 12.58 10.52
CA GLY A 54 -8.64 13.87 10.60
C GLY A 54 -9.24 14.34 9.26
N PRO A 55 -10.15 15.32 9.26
CA PRO A 55 -10.46 16.25 10.36
C PRO A 55 -11.42 15.72 11.44
N ASP A 56 -12.23 14.70 11.13
CA ASP A 56 -13.30 14.22 12.02
C ASP A 56 -12.90 13.02 12.89
N CYS A 57 -11.63 12.60 12.84
CA CYS A 57 -11.10 11.42 13.55
C CYS A 57 -11.89 10.13 13.29
N GLU A 58 -12.30 9.93 12.03
CA GLU A 58 -12.92 8.70 11.58
C GLU A 58 -11.87 7.65 11.23
N PHE A 59 -12.23 6.36 11.27
CA PHE A 59 -11.30 5.31 10.83
C PHE A 59 -11.00 5.47 9.34
N ALA A 60 -9.72 5.36 8.97
CA ALA A 60 -9.33 5.25 7.57
C ALA A 60 -10.05 4.03 6.94
N PRO A 61 -10.39 4.09 5.65
CA PRO A 61 -10.96 2.94 4.96
C PRO A 61 -10.02 1.74 5.04
N CYS A 62 -10.59 0.55 5.25
CA CYS A 62 -9.84 -0.69 5.11
C CYS A 62 -9.24 -0.77 3.70
N PRO A 63 -8.04 -1.35 3.54
CA PRO A 63 -7.49 -1.61 2.22
C PRO A 63 -8.50 -2.44 1.43
N THR A 64 -8.98 -1.90 0.31
CA THR A 64 -9.64 -2.71 -0.72
C THR A 64 -8.58 -3.64 -1.27
N SER A 65 -8.92 -4.90 -1.53
CA SER A 65 -8.03 -5.96 -2.02
C SER A 65 -7.43 -5.67 -3.41
N GLU A 66 -6.67 -4.59 -3.53
CA GLU A 66 -5.85 -4.21 -4.68
C GLU A 66 -4.37 -4.06 -4.27
N SER A 67 -3.97 -4.64 -3.13
CA SER A 67 -2.58 -4.95 -2.85
C SER A 67 -2.32 -6.42 -3.18
N GLY A 68 -2.12 -6.69 -4.47
CA GLY A 68 -1.54 -7.96 -4.93
C GLY A 68 -0.19 -8.20 -4.27
N THR A 69 0.14 -9.49 -4.08
CA THR A 69 1.36 -10.03 -3.45
C THR A 69 1.35 -10.07 -1.91
N SER A 70 0.60 -11.02 -1.34
CA SER A 70 1.02 -11.83 -0.16
C SER A 70 -0.12 -12.60 0.48
N ASN A 71 -1.37 -12.35 0.09
CA ASN A 71 -2.51 -13.06 0.66
C ASN A 71 -2.80 -14.38 -0.08
N GLU A 72 -2.38 -14.56 -1.34
CA GLU A 72 -2.73 -15.73 -2.16
C GLU A 72 -2.19 -17.02 -1.52
N LYS A 73 -0.95 -16.96 -1.04
CA LYS A 73 -0.33 -18.02 -0.23
C LYS A 73 -1.05 -18.23 1.10
N GLY A 74 -1.42 -17.15 1.77
CA GLY A 74 -2.11 -17.20 3.06
C GLY A 74 -3.49 -17.86 2.95
N LEU A 75 -4.27 -17.48 1.95
CA LEU A 75 -5.59 -18.05 1.68
C LEU A 75 -5.49 -19.50 1.21
N CYS A 76 -4.50 -19.84 0.39
CA CYS A 76 -4.22 -21.23 0.01
C CYS A 76 -4.01 -22.11 1.25
N LEU A 77 -3.06 -21.72 2.12
CA LEU A 77 -2.73 -22.47 3.32
C LEU A 77 -3.88 -22.50 4.34
N GLN A 78 -4.62 -21.40 4.48
CA GLN A 78 -5.79 -21.31 5.37
C GLN A 78 -6.90 -22.30 4.95
N ASN A 79 -7.04 -22.55 3.65
CA ASN A 79 -7.98 -23.53 3.10
C ASN A 79 -7.41 -24.95 3.03
N GLY A 80 -6.28 -25.22 3.69
CA GLY A 80 -5.66 -26.54 3.75
C GLY A 80 -4.93 -26.94 2.47
N GLY A 81 -4.70 -25.98 1.56
CA GLY A 81 -3.94 -26.19 0.34
C GLY A 81 -2.43 -26.26 0.58
N VAL A 82 -1.72 -26.72 -0.44
CA VAL A 82 -0.26 -26.70 -0.52
C VAL A 82 0.15 -25.67 -1.55
N TYR A 83 0.85 -24.63 -1.11
CA TYR A 83 1.26 -23.53 -1.98
C TYR A 83 2.65 -23.77 -2.57
N ASP A 84 2.77 -23.60 -3.88
CA ASP A 84 4.04 -23.59 -4.61
C ASP A 84 4.49 -22.15 -4.88
N ASP A 85 5.58 -21.73 -4.22
CA ASP A 85 6.11 -20.38 -4.35
C ASP A 85 6.75 -20.09 -5.72
N VAL A 86 7.18 -21.13 -6.46
CA VAL A 86 7.87 -21.02 -7.75
C VAL A 86 6.86 -20.78 -8.87
N TYR A 87 5.78 -21.56 -8.86
CA TYR A 87 4.76 -21.54 -9.92
C TYR A 87 3.53 -20.71 -9.55
N LYS A 88 3.45 -20.19 -8.32
CA LYS A 88 2.28 -19.45 -7.82
C LYS A 88 1.01 -20.29 -7.95
N GLU A 89 1.10 -21.53 -7.50
CA GLU A 89 0.00 -22.48 -7.56
C GLU A 89 -0.43 -22.91 -6.16
N CYS A 90 -1.72 -23.14 -5.97
CA CYS A 90 -2.28 -23.73 -4.77
C CYS A 90 -2.89 -25.11 -5.10
N GLY A 91 -2.24 -26.17 -4.63
CA GLY A 91 -2.74 -27.53 -4.76
C GLY A 91 -3.71 -27.90 -3.65
N GLY A 92 -4.69 -28.75 -3.96
CA GLY A 92 -5.52 -29.42 -2.95
C GLY A 92 -6.69 -28.59 -2.36
N ILE A 93 -6.94 -27.38 -2.87
CA ILE A 93 -8.17 -26.63 -2.57
C ILE A 93 -9.28 -26.96 -3.57
N ASN A 94 -10.53 -26.66 -3.22
CA ASN A 94 -11.66 -26.86 -4.13
C ASN A 94 -11.85 -25.65 -5.07
N LYS A 95 -12.64 -25.86 -6.14
CA LYS A 95 -12.94 -24.84 -7.15
C LYS A 95 -13.49 -23.54 -6.57
N ALA A 96 -14.44 -23.63 -5.63
CA ALA A 96 -15.08 -22.45 -5.05
C ALA A 96 -14.07 -21.57 -4.32
N VAL A 97 -13.18 -22.18 -3.53
CA VAL A 97 -12.07 -21.47 -2.87
C VAL A 97 -11.13 -20.87 -3.92
N CYS A 98 -10.74 -21.63 -4.94
CA CYS A 98 -9.83 -21.14 -5.98
C CYS A 98 -10.38 -19.88 -6.68
N GLU A 99 -11.66 -19.89 -7.05
CA GLU A 99 -12.32 -18.74 -7.67
C GLU A 99 -12.49 -17.57 -6.69
N GLU A 100 -12.77 -17.85 -5.41
CA GLU A 100 -12.88 -16.84 -4.35
C GLU A 100 -11.56 -16.08 -4.12
N ILE A 101 -10.43 -16.76 -4.26
CA ILE A 101 -9.10 -16.15 -4.12
C ILE A 101 -8.55 -15.55 -5.43
N GLY A 102 -9.38 -15.50 -6.48
CA GLY A 102 -9.04 -14.89 -7.77
C GLY A 102 -8.22 -15.76 -8.72
N GLY A 103 -8.07 -17.06 -8.42
CA GLY A 103 -7.30 -17.98 -9.24
C GLY A 103 -8.08 -18.69 -10.34
N ILE A 104 -7.36 -19.40 -11.20
CA ILE A 104 -7.93 -20.25 -12.27
C ILE A 104 -7.84 -21.71 -11.83
N PHE A 105 -9.00 -22.35 -11.67
CA PHE A 105 -9.06 -23.74 -11.21
C PHE A 105 -8.85 -24.74 -12.34
N ASN A 106 -7.88 -25.62 -12.16
CA ASN A 106 -7.62 -26.77 -13.01
C ASN A 106 -7.94 -28.05 -12.25
N GLU A 107 -9.01 -28.74 -12.69
CA GLU A 107 -9.46 -30.00 -12.09
C GLU A 107 -8.61 -31.22 -12.48
N CYS A 108 -7.74 -31.08 -13.48
CA CYS A 108 -6.90 -32.17 -13.95
C CYS A 108 -5.54 -31.68 -14.46
N ALA A 109 -4.72 -31.17 -13.55
CA ALA A 109 -3.33 -30.88 -13.84
C ALA A 109 -2.46 -32.15 -13.77
N SER A 110 -1.42 -32.22 -14.60
CA SER A 110 -0.45 -33.33 -14.56
C SER A 110 0.45 -33.22 -13.30
N PRO A 111 0.75 -34.34 -12.61
CA PRO A 111 1.67 -34.38 -11.47
C PRO A 111 3.09 -33.93 -11.78
N CYS A 112 3.52 -34.02 -13.05
CA CYS A 112 4.85 -33.56 -13.47
C CYS A 112 4.82 -32.38 -14.43
N ARG A 113 3.78 -31.53 -14.36
CA ARG A 113 3.70 -30.29 -15.15
C ARG A 113 4.88 -29.32 -14.96
N HIS A 114 5.63 -29.48 -13.87
CA HIS A 114 6.80 -28.66 -13.52
C HIS A 114 8.14 -29.39 -13.65
N ASP A 115 8.14 -30.64 -14.09
CA ASP A 115 9.34 -31.46 -14.27
C ASP A 115 9.60 -31.69 -15.77
N GLN A 116 10.62 -30.99 -16.29
CA GLN A 116 11.01 -31.06 -17.70
C GLN A 116 11.77 -32.35 -18.04
N ASP A 117 12.30 -33.05 -17.02
CA ASP A 117 13.06 -34.28 -17.17
C ASP A 117 12.18 -35.53 -16.88
N ALA A 118 10.90 -35.33 -16.58
CA ALA A 118 9.94 -36.41 -16.36
C ALA A 118 9.74 -37.23 -17.64
N GLN A 119 10.37 -38.40 -17.69
CA GLN A 119 10.22 -39.33 -18.82
C GLN A 119 8.83 -39.97 -18.87
N GLN A 120 8.14 -40.05 -17.73
CA GLN A 120 6.80 -40.63 -17.62
C GLN A 120 6.01 -39.87 -16.55
N CYS A 121 4.81 -39.42 -16.92
CA CYS A 121 3.85 -38.87 -15.98
C CYS A 121 2.72 -39.85 -15.75
N ILE A 122 2.35 -40.02 -14.48
CA ILE A 122 1.16 -40.77 -14.12
C ILE A 122 -0.08 -39.98 -14.57
N LEU A 123 -1.03 -40.67 -15.20
CA LEU A 123 -2.32 -40.11 -15.63
C LEU A 123 -3.27 -39.96 -14.43
N SER A 124 -2.85 -39.20 -13.42
CA SER A 124 -3.70 -38.79 -12.31
C SER A 124 -3.99 -37.30 -12.39
N CYS A 125 -5.22 -36.91 -12.09
CA CYS A 125 -5.60 -35.50 -12.02
C CYS A 125 -5.23 -34.94 -10.65
N GLU A 126 -4.30 -33.98 -10.63
CA GLU A 126 -4.07 -33.14 -9.45
C GLU A 126 -4.94 -31.89 -9.55
N LEU A 127 -5.63 -31.56 -8.46
CA LEU A 127 -6.41 -30.33 -8.34
C LEU A 127 -5.46 -29.18 -8.04
N VAL A 128 -5.45 -28.19 -8.93
CA VAL A 128 -4.52 -27.05 -8.87
C VAL A 128 -5.29 -25.76 -9.10
N CYS A 129 -4.92 -24.72 -8.36
CA CYS A 129 -5.39 -23.36 -8.54
C CYS A 129 -4.20 -22.48 -8.93
N GLU A 130 -4.24 -21.88 -10.12
CA GLU A 130 -3.19 -20.96 -10.61
C GLU A 130 -3.51 -19.53 -10.15
N LEU A 131 -2.55 -18.84 -9.53
CA LEU A 131 -2.70 -17.55 -8.83
C LEU A 131 -1.86 -16.44 -9.46
#